data_AF-A0A857VB12-F1
#
_entry.id   AF-A0A857VB12-F1
#
_cell.length_a   1.000
_cell.length_b   1.000
_cell.length_c   1.000
_cell.angle_alpha   90.00
_cell.angle_beta   90.00
_cell.angle_gamma   90.00
#
_symmetry.space_group_name_H-M   'P 1'
#
loop_
_entity.id
_entity.type
_entity.pdbx_description
1 polymer ?
#
loop_
_entity_poly.entity_id
_entity_poly.type
_entity_poly.pdbx_seq_one_letter_code
_entity_poly.pdbx_strand_id
1 'polypeptide(L)'
;MRRKLLGVIVGTITSVALLVSCGPAQSSSEEARPEQNTDPKVGWVYVSTDPQCGKVYKRCDAGTLLYVMYDYRRGGLTAVPNSPECS
;
A
#
# COMPACT_ATOMS: atom_id res chain seq x y z
N MET A 1 9.39 39.74 -34.85
CA MET A 1 8.44 38.85 -35.56
C MET A 1 9.11 37.52 -35.85
N ARG A 2 8.68 36.43 -35.22
CA ARG A 2 8.94 35.06 -35.70
C ARG A 2 7.63 34.28 -35.57
N ARG A 3 7.13 33.80 -36.71
CA ARG A 3 5.91 33.02 -36.86
C ARG A 3 6.29 31.55 -36.99
N LYS A 4 5.41 30.68 -36.43
CA LYS A 4 5.20 29.25 -36.77
C LYS A 4 6.36 28.31 -36.35
N LEU A 5 6.14 27.08 -35.90
CA LEU A 5 5.10 26.12 -36.24
C LEU A 5 4.50 25.42 -35.01
N LEU A 6 3.18 25.25 -35.07
CA LEU A 6 2.44 24.20 -34.39
C LEU A 6 2.96 22.83 -34.86
N GLY A 7 3.53 22.06 -33.94
CA GLY A 7 3.74 20.62 -34.11
C GLY A 7 2.58 19.86 -33.46
N VAL A 8 1.44 19.78 -34.16
CA VAL A 8 0.34 18.89 -33.78
C VAL A 8 0.78 17.47 -34.11
N ILE A 9 1.12 16.68 -33.09
CA ILE A 9 1.42 15.26 -33.25
C ILE A 9 0.07 14.55 -33.45
N VAL A 10 -0.33 14.41 -34.72
CA VAL A 10 -1.40 13.50 -35.14
C VAL A 10 -0.82 12.08 -35.09
N GLY A 11 -0.97 11.43 -33.93
CA GLY A 11 -0.75 10.00 -33.79
C GLY A 11 -2.06 9.26 -33.99
N THR A 12 -2.30 8.75 -35.18
CA THR A 12 -3.38 7.82 -35.49
C THR A 12 -3.16 6.51 -34.73
N ILE A 13 -3.84 6.35 -33.59
CA ILE A 13 -3.85 5.07 -32.87
C ILE A 13 -4.79 4.14 -33.64
N THR A 14 -4.23 3.23 -34.41
CA THR A 14 -4.93 2.07 -34.98
C THR A 14 -5.46 1.22 -33.83
N SER A 15 -6.76 1.31 -33.58
CA SER A 15 -7.49 0.51 -32.61
C SER A 15 -7.53 -0.95 -33.08
N VAL A 16 -6.67 -1.79 -32.51
CA VAL A 16 -6.78 -3.24 -32.59
C VAL A 16 -7.94 -3.65 -31.68
N ALA A 17 -9.06 -4.06 -32.29
CA ALA A 17 -10.18 -4.63 -31.57
C ALA A 17 -9.81 -6.03 -31.06
N LEU A 18 -9.40 -6.12 -29.79
CA LEU A 18 -9.27 -7.40 -29.11
C LEU A 18 -10.69 -7.90 -28.78
N LEU A 19 -11.13 -8.92 -29.51
CA LEU A 19 -12.29 -9.74 -29.15
C LEU A 19 -11.98 -10.45 -27.82
N VAL A 20 -12.28 -9.80 -26.70
CA VAL A 20 -12.26 -10.47 -25.39
C VAL A 20 -13.58 -11.19 -25.26
N SER A 21 -13.58 -12.48 -25.60
CA SER A 21 -14.59 -13.42 -25.16
C SER A 21 -14.72 -13.32 -23.64
N CYS A 22 -15.92 -13.01 -23.14
CA CYS A 22 -16.23 -13.05 -21.72
C CYS A 22 -16.27 -14.53 -21.27
N GLY A 23 -15.10 -15.11 -21.04
CA GLY A 23 -14.92 -16.26 -20.17
C GLY A 23 -14.40 -15.75 -18.83
N PRO A 24 -14.80 -16.34 -17.68
CA PRO A 24 -14.28 -15.89 -16.39
C PRO A 24 -12.76 -16.08 -16.38
N ALA A 25 -12.02 -14.98 -16.48
CA ALA A 25 -10.59 -14.96 -16.27
C ALA A 25 -10.33 -15.18 -14.77
N GLN A 26 -10.37 -16.43 -14.34
CA GLN A 26 -9.67 -16.86 -13.13
C GLN A 26 -8.18 -16.88 -13.46
N SER A 27 -7.57 -15.70 -13.50
CA SER A 27 -6.14 -15.57 -13.31
C SER A 27 -5.97 -15.09 -11.87
N SER A 28 -6.01 -16.03 -10.92
CA SER A 28 -5.37 -15.79 -9.63
C SER A 28 -3.88 -15.75 -9.91
N SER A 29 -3.41 -14.58 -10.36
CA SER A 29 -2.01 -14.25 -10.21
C SER A 29 -1.80 -14.12 -8.71
N GLU A 30 -1.52 -15.26 -8.07
CA GLU A 30 -0.81 -15.29 -6.81
C GLU A 30 0.59 -14.73 -7.11
N GLU A 31 0.65 -13.40 -7.26
CA GLU A 31 1.84 -12.64 -6.96
C GLU A 31 2.16 -13.05 -5.53
N ALA A 32 3.24 -13.81 -5.34
CA ALA A 32 3.75 -14.16 -4.03
C ALA A 32 4.10 -12.85 -3.31
N ARG A 33 3.10 -12.24 -2.68
CA ARG A 33 3.29 -11.13 -1.76
C ARG A 33 4.23 -11.67 -0.68
N PRO A 34 5.33 -10.97 -0.37
CA PRO A 34 6.17 -11.37 0.75
C PRO A 34 5.24 -11.54 1.95
N GLU A 35 5.32 -12.71 2.59
CA GLU A 35 4.44 -13.12 3.68
C GLU A 35 4.37 -11.98 4.70
N GLN A 36 3.27 -11.23 4.66
CA GLN A 36 3.16 -10.00 5.43
C GLN A 36 2.89 -10.44 6.86
N ASN A 37 3.85 -10.22 7.76
CA ASN A 37 3.70 -10.62 9.16
C ASN A 37 2.37 -10.09 9.70
N THR A 38 1.53 -11.02 10.18
CA THR A 38 0.22 -10.74 10.75
C THR A 38 0.23 -10.85 12.28
N ASP A 39 1.26 -11.44 12.87
CA ASP A 39 1.39 -11.61 14.31
C ASP A 39 2.25 -10.50 14.94
N PRO A 40 1.66 -9.60 15.76
CA PRO A 40 2.39 -8.54 16.43
C PRO A 40 3.38 -9.06 17.48
N LYS A 41 3.28 -10.33 17.91
CA LYS A 41 4.24 -10.97 18.81
C LYS A 41 5.55 -11.33 18.11
N VAL A 42 5.49 -11.61 16.80
CA VAL A 42 6.67 -12.00 16.00
C VAL A 42 7.38 -10.77 15.42
N GLY A 43 6.64 -9.70 15.12
CA GLY A 43 7.25 -8.51 14.53
C GLY A 43 6.27 -7.36 14.32
N TRP A 44 6.68 -6.38 13.53
CA TRP A 44 5.81 -5.26 13.17
C TRP A 44 4.72 -5.71 12.21
N VAL A 45 3.48 -5.35 12.52
CA VAL A 45 2.30 -5.62 11.71
C VAL A 45 1.73 -4.30 11.23
N TYR A 46 1.48 -4.20 9.93
CA TYR A 46 0.81 -3.04 9.36
C TYR A 46 -0.65 -2.99 9.82
N VAL A 47 -1.09 -1.82 10.29
CA VAL A 47 -2.46 -1.61 10.77
C VAL A 47 -3.26 -0.85 9.72
N SER A 48 -2.76 0.33 9.35
CA SER A 48 -3.45 1.25 8.44
C SER A 48 -2.48 2.30 7.90
N THR A 49 -2.94 3.04 6.90
CA THR A 49 -2.30 4.28 6.46
C THR A 49 -3.23 5.42 6.83
N ASP A 50 -2.77 6.30 7.71
CA ASP A 50 -3.42 7.60 7.95
C ASP A 50 -3.07 8.53 6.77
N PRO A 51 -4.07 9.04 6.03
CA PRO A 51 -3.84 9.84 4.83
C PRO A 51 -3.13 11.17 5.11
N GLN A 52 -3.10 11.63 6.36
CA GLN A 52 -2.42 12.85 6.78
C GLN A 52 -1.13 12.59 7.57
N CYS A 53 -1.02 11.43 8.21
CA CYS A 53 -0.01 11.18 9.23
C CYS A 53 0.87 9.94 8.96
N GLY A 54 0.66 9.22 7.87
CA GLY A 54 1.55 8.17 7.39
C GLY A 54 1.13 6.75 7.76
N LYS A 55 2.09 5.81 7.71
CA LYS A 55 1.80 4.39 7.94
C LYS A 55 1.85 4.07 9.43
N VAL A 56 0.84 3.34 9.90
CA VAL A 56 0.74 2.88 11.28
C VAL A 56 1.05 1.39 11.35
N TYR A 57 1.94 1.06 12.28
CA TYR A 57 2.33 -0.30 12.59
C TYR A 57 2.10 -0.59 14.06
N LYS A 58 1.91 -1.87 14.38
CA LYS A 58 1.85 -2.35 15.76
C LYS A 58 2.82 -3.48 16.01
N ARG A 59 3.28 -3.63 17.25
CA ARG A 59 4.12 -4.73 17.72
C ARG A 59 3.93 -4.92 19.22
N CYS A 60 4.00 -6.16 19.68
CA CYS A 60 4.06 -6.49 21.09
C CYS A 60 5.49 -6.39 21.62
N ASP A 61 5.63 -5.74 22.77
CA ASP A 61 6.82 -5.75 23.61
C ASP A 61 6.41 -6.22 25.01
N ALA A 62 6.73 -7.47 25.33
CA ALA A 62 6.13 -8.21 26.43
C ALA A 62 4.58 -8.08 26.40
N GLY A 63 3.95 -7.69 27.52
CA GLY A 63 2.50 -7.46 27.59
C GLY A 63 2.04 -6.09 27.06
N THR A 64 2.91 -5.27 26.48
CA THR A 64 2.58 -3.93 25.99
C THR A 64 2.44 -3.93 24.48
N LEU A 65 1.32 -3.44 23.96
CA LEU A 65 1.13 -3.23 22.54
C LEU A 65 1.61 -1.83 22.17
N LEU A 66 2.64 -1.75 21.33
CA LEU A 66 3.18 -0.51 20.79
C LEU A 66 2.54 -0.22 19.44
N TYR A 67 2.09 1.01 19.23
CA TYR A 67 1.77 1.55 17.92
C TYR A 67 2.79 2.61 17.54
N VAL A 68 3.31 2.51 16.33
CA VAL A 68 4.24 3.49 15.77
C VAL A 68 3.70 3.98 14.45
N MET A 69 3.71 5.30 14.32
CA MET A 69 3.37 5.99 13.10
C MET A 69 4.65 6.54 12.47
N TYR A 70 4.92 6.12 11.24
CA TYR A 70 6.02 6.60 10.43
C TYR A 70 5.48 7.52 9.32
N ASP A 71 5.74 8.81 9.46
CA ASP A 71 5.70 9.79 8.36
C ASP A 71 7.03 10.55 8.29
N TYR A 72 7.36 11.04 7.10
CA TYR A 72 8.61 11.76 6.83
C TYR A 72 8.73 13.06 7.64
N ARG A 73 7.61 13.67 8.04
CA ARG A 73 7.60 14.93 8.82
C ARG A 73 7.02 14.80 10.22
N ARG A 74 6.22 13.76 10.47
CA ARG A 74 5.50 13.55 11.73
C ARG A 74 5.68 12.10 12.18
N GLY A 75 5.84 11.92 13.47
CA GLY A 75 5.96 10.60 14.07
C GLY A 75 5.20 10.56 15.39
N GLY A 76 4.81 9.37 15.79
CA GLY A 76 4.13 9.15 17.06
C GLY A 76 4.36 7.73 17.53
N LEU A 77 4.50 7.59 18.85
CA LEU A 77 4.53 6.31 19.53
C LEU A 77 3.47 6.35 20.62
N THR A 78 2.60 5.33 20.64
CA THR A 78 1.69 5.10 21.75
C THR A 78 1.84 3.67 22.24
N ALA A 79 1.64 3.48 23.54
CA ALA A 79 1.83 2.21 24.23
C ALA A 79 0.57 1.87 25.02
N VAL A 80 0.06 0.67 24.81
CA VAL A 80 -1.08 0.12 25.53
C VAL A 80 -0.57 -1.02 26.42
N PRO A 81 -0.39 -0.79 27.73
CA PRO A 81 0.09 -1.83 28.64
C PRO A 81 -0.98 -2.90 28.85
N ASN A 82 -0.56 -4.11 29.21
CA ASN A 82 -1.43 -5.26 29.47
C ASN A 82 -2.42 -5.56 28.33
N SER A 83 -1.95 -5.44 27.08
CA SER A 83 -2.78 -5.72 25.92
C SER A 83 -3.06 -7.22 25.79
N PRO A 84 -4.33 -7.64 25.64
CA PRO A 84 -4.67 -9.03 25.42
C PRO A 84 -4.13 -9.56 24.08
N GLU A 85 -3.84 -8.68 23.11
CA GLU A 85 -3.20 -9.08 21.84
C GLU A 85 -1.76 -9.58 22.04
N CYS A 86 -1.14 -9.25 23.17
CA CYS A 86 0.25 -9.59 23.48
C CYS A 86 0.40 -10.74 24.48
N SER A 87 -0.70 -11.38 24.87
CA SER A 87 -0.74 -12.57 25.75
C SER A 87 -0.87 -13.83 24.92
#